data_AF-A0AAN1EIC5-F1
#
_entry.id   AF-A0AAN1EIC5-F1
#
_cell.length_a   1.000
_cell.length_b   1.000
_cell.length_c   1.000
_cell.angle_alpha   90.00
_cell.angle_beta   90.00
_cell.angle_gamma   90.00
#
_symmetry.space_group_name_H-M   'P 1'
#
loop_
_entity.id
_entity.type
_entity.pdbx_description
1 polymer ?
#
loop_
_entity_poly.entity_id
_entity_poly.type
_entity_poly.pdbx_seq_one_letter_code
_entity_poly.pdbx_strand_id
1 'polypeptide(L)' 'MATKSNIRETKGFLMLQGAKVTSSFRTALFDAANRAGMTPNEFVLQAAAEKLAASGRHFSGLFTPGDLQEQLDG' A
#
# COMPACT_ATOMS: atom_id res chain seq x y z
N MET A 1 28.87 -8.17 17.69
CA MET A 1 27.40 -8.20 17.91
C MET A 1 26.83 -6.92 17.32
N ALA A 2 26.09 -7.00 16.21
CA ALA A 2 25.54 -5.82 15.54
C ALA A 2 24.27 -5.35 16.26
N THR A 3 24.27 -4.10 16.71
CA THR A 3 23.12 -3.44 17.33
C THR A 3 21.99 -3.36 16.30
N LYS A 4 20.92 -4.14 16.48
CA LYS A 4 19.67 -3.94 15.74
C LYS A 4 19.13 -2.57 16.13
N SER A 5 19.36 -1.57 15.28
CA SER A 5 18.82 -0.24 15.46
C SER A 5 17.30 -0.33 15.41
N ASN A 6 16.67 -0.17 16.56
CA ASN A 6 15.22 -0.30 16.75
C ASN A 6 14.55 1.03 16.36
N ILE A 7 14.82 1.49 15.14
CA ILE A 7 14.23 2.72 14.62
C ILE A 7 12.76 2.38 14.36
N ARG A 8 11.89 2.84 15.26
CA ARG A 8 10.44 2.74 15.09
C ARG A 8 10.09 3.45 13.78
N GLU A 9 9.45 2.73 12.87
CA GLU A 9 9.00 3.30 11.61
C GLU A 9 7.99 4.42 11.87
N THR A 10 8.26 5.61 11.31
CA THR A 10 7.39 6.78 11.48
C THR A 10 6.33 6.78 10.38
N LYS A 11 5.06 6.88 10.77
CA LYS A 11 3.94 7.02 9.82
C LYS A 11 3.79 8.47 9.35
N GLY A 12 3.45 8.65 8.09
CA GLY A 12 3.15 9.96 7.49
C GLY A 12 1.93 9.89 6.59
N PHE A 13 1.24 11.03 6.42
CA PHE A 13 0.14 11.14 5.47
C PHE A 13 0.67 11.22 4.04
N LEU A 14 0.01 10.52 3.11
CA LEU A 14 0.26 10.63 1.68
C LEU A 14 -0.86 11.45 1.01
N MET A 15 -0.48 12.56 0.37
CA MET A 15 -1.36 13.39 -0.44
C MET A 15 -0.85 13.39 -1.88
N LEU A 16 -1.44 12.57 -2.76
CA LEU A 16 -1.10 12.56 -4.17
C LEU A 16 -1.81 13.74 -4.87
N GLN A 17 -1.03 14.68 -5.40
CA GLN A 17 -1.56 15.85 -6.11
C GLN A 17 -1.64 15.60 -7.62
N GLY A 18 -2.67 16.15 -8.27
CA GLY A 18 -2.75 16.26 -9.74
C GLY A 18 -3.38 15.09 -10.50
N ALA A 19 -3.87 14.04 -9.81
CA ALA A 19 -4.53 12.93 -10.49
C ALA A 19 -5.99 13.25 -10.83
N LYS A 20 -6.35 13.19 -12.12
CA LYS A 20 -7.74 13.11 -12.60
C LYS A 20 -7.93 11.76 -13.28
N VAL A 21 -8.98 11.05 -12.91
CA VAL A 21 -9.32 9.73 -13.47
C VAL A 21 -10.64 9.81 -14.21
N THR A 22 -10.88 8.85 -15.11
CA THR A 22 -12.17 8.73 -15.78
C THR A 22 -13.27 8.33 -14.79
N SER A 23 -14.51 8.73 -15.06
CA SER A 23 -15.66 8.40 -14.19
C SER A 23 -15.87 6.89 -14.06
N SER A 24 -15.68 6.14 -15.14
CA SER A 24 -15.79 4.67 -15.12
C SER A 24 -14.73 4.02 -14.24
N PHE A 25 -13.48 4.50 -14.30
CA PHE A 25 -12.43 4.03 -13.40
C PHE A 25 -12.78 4.34 -11.95
N ARG A 26 -13.26 5.56 -11.67
CA ARG A 26 -13.71 5.93 -10.32
C ARG A 26 -14.78 4.96 -9.82
N THR A 27 -15.80 4.65 -10.60
CA THR A 27 -16.84 3.69 -10.19
C THR A 27 -16.25 2.30 -9.92
N ALA A 28 -15.42 1.79 -10.83
CA ALA A 28 -14.79 0.48 -10.69
C ALA A 28 -13.89 0.40 -9.45
N LEU A 29 -13.11 1.45 -9.17
CA LEU A 29 -12.26 1.55 -7.99
C LEU A 29 -13.07 1.46 -6.70
N PHE A 30 -14.16 2.23 -6.60
CA PHE A 30 -15.00 2.23 -5.41
C PHE A 30 -15.69 0.88 -5.22
N ASP A 31 -16.20 0.25 -6.27
CA ASP A 31 -16.79 -1.09 -6.19
C ASP A 31 -15.76 -2.13 -5.73
N ALA A 32 -14.56 -2.13 -6.33
CA ALA A 32 -13.48 -3.06 -5.94
C ALA A 32 -13.04 -2.86 -4.49
N ALA A 33 -12.84 -1.61 -4.05
CA ALA A 33 -12.47 -1.29 -2.67
C ALA A 33 -13.54 -1.75 -1.68
N ASN A 34 -14.82 -1.50 -1.97
CA ASN A 34 -15.94 -1.97 -1.13
C ASN A 34 -15.97 -3.50 -1.02
N ARG A 35 -15.77 -4.23 -2.12
CA ARG A 35 -15.73 -5.71 -2.11
C ARG A 35 -14.55 -6.26 -1.32
N ALA A 36 -13.42 -5.55 -1.32
CA ALA A 36 -12.25 -5.89 -0.53
C ALA A 36 -12.37 -5.49 0.96
N GLY A 37 -13.45 -4.79 1.36
CA GLY A 37 -13.60 -4.28 2.72
C GLY A 37 -12.61 -3.16 3.05
N MET A 38 -12.10 -2.45 2.05
CA MET A 38 -11.08 -1.40 2.17
C MET A 38 -11.65 -0.03 1.77
N THR A 39 -11.08 1.04 2.31
CA THR A 39 -11.30 2.37 1.73
C THR A 39 -10.61 2.46 0.35
N PRO A 40 -11.09 3.32 -0.58
CA PRO A 40 -10.42 3.51 -1.86
C PRO A 40 -8.93 3.90 -1.75
N ASN A 41 -8.57 4.66 -0.71
CA ASN A 41 -7.18 5.01 -0.43
C ASN A 41 -6.36 3.77 -0.05
N GLU A 42 -6.86 2.94 0.85
CA GLU A 42 -6.18 1.71 1.26
C GLU A 42 -6.01 0.76 0.08
N PHE A 43 -7.07 0.60 -0.73
CA PHE A 43 -7.04 -0.25 -1.91
C PHE A 43 -5.96 0.20 -2.93
N VAL A 44 -5.86 1.50 -3.20
CA VAL A 44 -4.84 2.04 -4.11
C VAL A 44 -3.43 1.87 -3.54
N LEU A 45 -3.26 2.13 -2.24
CA LEU A 45 -1.97 1.98 -1.56
C LEU A 45 -1.51 0.52 -1.57
N GLN A 46 -2.42 -0.41 -1.32
CA GLN A 46 -2.18 -1.85 -1.37
C GLN A 46 -1.70 -2.28 -2.76
N ALA A 47 -2.47 -1.94 -3.80
CA ALA A 47 -2.11 -2.26 -5.18
C ALA A 47 -0.78 -1.63 -5.62
N ALA A 48 -0.48 -0.40 -5.15
CA ALA A 48 0.80 0.24 -5.41
C ALA A 48 1.95 -0.48 -4.70
N ALA A 49 1.74 -0.91 -3.46
CA ALA A 49 2.74 -1.61 -2.67
C ALA A 49 3.06 -2.99 -3.25
N GLU A 50 2.05 -3.76 -3.66
CA GLU A 50 2.22 -5.02 -4.38
C GLU A 50 3.05 -4.83 -5.66
N LYS A 51 2.73 -3.79 -6.45
CA LYS A 51 3.49 -3.46 -7.66
C LYS A 51 4.94 -3.08 -7.36
N LEU A 52 5.18 -2.30 -6.30
CA LEU A 52 6.53 -1.92 -5.88
C LEU A 52 7.34 -3.12 -5.39
N ALA A 53 6.73 -4.02 -4.61
CA ALA A 53 7.37 -5.24 -4.14
C ALA A 53 7.72 -6.17 -5.30
N ALA A 54 6.79 -6.38 -6.24
CA ALA A 54 7.05 -7.14 -7.47
C ALA A 54 8.17 -6.53 -8.34
N SER A 55 8.41 -5.22 -8.20
CA SER A 55 9.51 -4.50 -8.87
C SER A 55 10.84 -4.57 -8.09
N GLY A 56 10.90 -5.34 -7.00
CA GLY A 56 12.10 -5.51 -6.16
C GLY A 56 12.32 -4.39 -5.14
N ARG A 57 11.31 -3.57 -4.83
CA ARG A 57 11.42 -2.54 -3.80
C ARG A 57 11.16 -3.14 -2.42
N HIS A 58 12.06 -2.86 -1.47
CA HIS A 58 11.92 -3.30 -0.08
C HIS A 58 11.49 -2.14 0.82
N PHE A 59 10.50 -2.40 1.68
CA PHE A 59 10.00 -1.50 2.70
C PHE A 59 9.43 -2.33 3.85
N SER A 60 9.40 -1.77 5.06
CA SER A 60 9.07 -2.52 6.28
C SER A 60 7.61 -2.94 6.38
N GLY A 61 6.72 -2.29 5.64
CA GLY A 61 5.29 -2.59 5.53
C GLY A 61 4.53 -1.40 4.93
N LEU A 62 3.23 -1.57 4.65
CA LEU A 62 2.42 -0.51 4.07
C LEU A 62 1.73 0.35 5.13
N PHE A 63 0.80 -0.24 5.89
CA PHE A 63 0.09 0.45 6.97
C PHE A 63 0.72 0.17 8.34
N THR A 64 1.26 -1.03 8.50
CA THR A 64 2.01 -1.50 9.67
C THR A 64 3.21 -2.31 9.22
N PRO A 65 4.32 -2.30 9.98
CA PRO A 65 5.45 -3.17 9.68
C PRO A 65 5.01 -4.64 9.61
N GLY A 66 5.41 -5.35 8.55
CA GLY A 66 5.14 -6.77 8.32
C GLY A 66 3.86 -7.09 7.51
N ASP A 67 2.98 -6.13 7.25
CA ASP A 67 1.66 -6.35 6.62
C ASP A 67 1.72 -6.98 5.20
N LEU A 68 2.82 -6.78 4.48
CA LEU A 68 3.01 -7.31 3.12
C LEU A 68 3.91 -8.54 3.03
N GLN A 69 4.46 -8.99 4.16
CA GLN A 69 5.43 -10.08 4.18
C GLN A 69 4.76 -11.44 3.94
N GLU A 70 3.46 -11.57 4.24
CA GLU A 70 2.69 -12.82 4.00
C GLU A 70 2.26 -13.03 2.55
N GLN A 71 2.23 -12.00 1.70
CA GLN A 71 1.68 -12.11 0.34
C GLN A 71 2.69 -12.43 -0.77
N LEU A 72 4.00 -12.45 -0.47
CA LEU A 72 5.08 -12.66 -1.46
C LEU A 72 5.79 -14.02 -1.32
N ASP A 73 5.47 -14.81 -0.30
CA ASP A 73 5.95 -16.18 -0.05
C ASP A 73 4.92 -17.24 -0.51
N GLY A 74 4.17 -16.96 -1.58
CA GLY A 74 3.15 -17.84 -2.19
C GLY A 74 3.39 -18.10 -3.66
#